data_AF-A0A965RPX1-F1
#
_entry.id   AF-A0A965RPX1-F1
#
_cell.length_a   1.000
_cell.length_b   1.000
_cell.length_c   1.000
_cell.angle_alpha   90.00
_cell.angle_beta   90.00
_cell.angle_gamma   90.00
#
_symmetry.space_group_name_H-M   'P 1'
#
loop_
_entity.id
_entity.type
_entity.pdbx_description
1 polymer ?
#
loop_
_entity_poly.entity_id
_entity_poly.type
_entity_poly.pdbx_seq_one_letter_code
_entity_poly.pdbx_strand_id
1 'polypeptide(L)'
;PVFPRWLGYRKFNHKFRVLNKILSQVENQKVYLVGDSGELDLQIYRRISETPKFGEGVSKILIRHVPGTALPKLKSPRELLFTEIKELKDQFAEILNQ
;
A
#
# COMPACT_ATOMS: atom_id res chain seq x y z
N PRO A 1 -10.98 2.28 23.18
CA PRO A 1 -11.31 0.89 22.78
C PRO A 1 -10.12 0.23 22.07
N VAL A 2 -9.49 -0.76 22.73
CA VAL A 2 -8.39 -1.56 22.17
C VAL A 2 -9.03 -2.64 21.28
N PHE A 3 -9.12 -2.38 19.98
CA PHE A 3 -9.53 -3.42 19.02
C PHE A 3 -8.54 -4.60 19.12
N PRO A 4 -8.99 -5.85 19.32
CA PRO A 4 -8.09 -6.98 19.43
C PRO A 4 -7.32 -7.15 18.11
N ARG A 5 -6.01 -6.89 18.15
CA ARG A 5 -5.10 -7.05 17.01
C ARG A 5 -5.24 -8.41 16.30
N TRP A 6 -5.75 -9.43 16.98
CA TRP A 6 -5.87 -10.81 16.50
C TRP A 6 -7.03 -11.06 15.50
N LEU A 7 -8.12 -10.28 15.53
CA LEU A 7 -9.27 -10.49 14.64
C LEU A 7 -9.01 -10.02 13.19
N GLY A 8 -8.09 -9.07 12.99
CA GLY A 8 -7.68 -8.62 11.66
C GLY A 8 -6.70 -9.56 10.95
N TYR A 9 -5.96 -10.40 11.71
CA TYR A 9 -4.90 -11.26 11.16
C TYR A 9 -5.42 -12.35 10.22
N ARG A 10 -6.61 -12.91 10.45
CA ARG A 10 -7.17 -13.96 9.59
C ARG A 10 -7.82 -13.43 8.31
N LYS A 11 -8.45 -12.25 8.33
CA LYS A 11 -9.26 -11.76 7.20
C LYS A 11 -8.45 -11.34 5.97
N PHE A 12 -7.18 -10.96 6.12
CA PHE A 12 -6.40 -10.37 5.02
C PHE A 12 -5.10 -11.11 4.68
N ASN A 13 -4.88 -12.29 5.27
CA ASN A 13 -3.80 -13.20 4.85
C ASN A 13 -3.89 -13.53 3.36
N HIS A 14 -5.09 -13.53 2.77
CA HIS A 14 -5.25 -13.77 1.33
C HIS A 14 -4.59 -12.65 0.50
N LYS A 15 -4.89 -11.37 0.76
CA LYS A 15 -4.32 -10.23 0.02
C LYS A 15 -2.80 -10.17 0.20
N PHE A 16 -2.31 -10.35 1.43
CA PHE A 16 -0.86 -10.45 1.68
C PHE A 16 -0.22 -11.61 0.92
N ARG A 17 -0.79 -12.82 0.96
CA ARG A 17 -0.26 -14.01 0.26
C ARG A 17 -0.27 -13.83 -1.26
N VAL A 18 -1.33 -13.24 -1.81
CA VAL A 18 -1.42 -12.96 -3.25
C VAL A 18 -0.36 -11.93 -3.66
N LEU A 19 -0.20 -10.85 -2.90
CA LEU A 19 0.87 -9.87 -3.15
C LEU A 19 2.25 -10.49 -3.09
N ASN A 20 2.53 -11.35 -2.09
CA ASN A 20 3.79 -12.10 -2.03
C ASN A 20 4.03 -12.94 -3.30
N LYS A 21 2.98 -13.62 -3.79
CA LYS A 21 3.07 -14.42 -5.01
C LYS A 21 3.34 -13.54 -6.24
N ILE A 22 2.62 -12.43 -6.40
CA ILE A 22 2.80 -11.51 -7.53
C ILE A 22 4.21 -10.91 -7.49
N LEU A 23 4.62 -10.38 -6.33
CA LEU A 23 5.93 -9.73 -6.17
C LEU A 23 7.09 -10.69 -6.38
N SER A 24 6.93 -11.97 -6.04
CA SER A 24 7.95 -12.99 -6.34
C SER A 24 8.16 -13.26 -7.84
N GLN A 25 7.25 -12.80 -8.71
CA GLN A 25 7.40 -12.91 -10.17
C GLN A 25 8.04 -11.67 -10.79
N VAL A 26 8.20 -10.58 -10.02
CA VAL A 26 8.67 -9.28 -10.50
C VAL A 26 9.84 -8.75 -9.65
N GLU A 27 10.68 -9.65 -9.12
CA GLU A 27 11.73 -9.35 -8.12
C GLU A 27 12.74 -8.26 -8.56
N ASN A 28 12.90 -8.03 -9.87
CA ASN A 28 13.81 -7.01 -10.41
C ASN A 28 13.10 -5.76 -10.97
N GLN A 29 11.81 -5.58 -10.71
CA GLN A 29 11.04 -4.44 -11.19
C GLN A 29 10.70 -3.48 -10.05
N LYS A 30 10.68 -2.19 -10.37
CA LYS A 30 10.13 -1.18 -9.46
C LYS A 30 8.61 -1.34 -9.42
N VAL A 31 8.07 -1.56 -8.23
CA VAL A 31 6.63 -1.73 -8.01
C VAL A 31 6.07 -0.54 -7.24
N TYR A 32 4.93 -0.08 -7.71
CA TYR A 32 4.10 0.92 -7.04
C TYR A 32 2.87 0.21 -6.46
N LEU A 33 2.66 0.31 -5.15
CA LEU A 33 1.51 -0.29 -4.48
C LEU A 33 0.42 0.75 -4.34
N VAL A 34 -0.78 0.45 -4.86
CA VAL A 34 -1.89 1.40 -4.90
C VAL A 34 -3.11 0.80 -4.20
N GLY A 35 -3.76 1.58 -3.34
CA GLY A 35 -4.93 1.10 -2.60
C GLY A 35 -5.69 2.22 -1.90
N ASP A 36 -6.61 1.83 -1.02
CA ASP A 36 -7.58 2.75 -0.40
C ASP A 36 -7.42 2.83 1.13
N SER A 37 -7.69 4.00 1.72
CA SER A 37 -7.57 4.21 3.17
C SER A 37 -8.70 3.60 3.98
N GLY A 38 -9.83 3.26 3.33
CA GLY A 38 -10.97 2.62 4.00
C GLY A 38 -10.74 1.15 4.35
N GLU A 39 -9.68 0.55 3.82
CA GLU A 39 -9.25 -0.80 4.12
C GLU A 39 -7.93 -0.83 4.90
N LEU A 40 -7.40 -2.04 5.13
CA LEU A 40 -6.09 -2.25 5.77
C LEU A 40 -4.92 -2.20 4.76
N ASP A 41 -5.14 -1.65 3.56
CA ASP A 41 -4.18 -1.65 2.45
C ASP A 41 -2.84 -1.06 2.84
N LEU A 42 -2.85 0.12 3.46
CA LEU A 42 -1.63 0.74 3.94
C LEU A 42 -0.87 -0.15 4.93
N GLN A 43 -1.57 -0.90 5.80
CA GLN A 43 -0.91 -1.81 6.76
C GLN A 43 -0.30 -3.04 6.06
N ILE A 44 -1.01 -3.58 5.06
CA ILE A 44 -0.54 -4.72 4.27
C ILE A 44 0.67 -4.30 3.41
N TYR A 45 0.59 -3.16 2.73
CA TYR A 45 1.65 -2.64 1.88
C TYR A 45 2.90 -2.28 2.68
N ARG A 46 2.75 -1.72 3.89
CA ARG A 46 3.86 -1.53 4.82
C ARG A 46 4.57 -2.83 5.12
N ARG A 47 3.82 -3.85 5.55
CA ARG A 47 4.37 -5.17 5.88
C ARG A 47 5.11 -5.79 4.69
N ILE A 48 4.59 -5.62 3.48
CA ILE A 48 5.26 -6.03 2.24
C ILE A 48 6.57 -5.25 2.03
N SER A 49 6.54 -3.92 2.16
CA SER A 49 7.72 -3.06 1.99
C SER A 49 8.80 -3.25 3.06
N GLU A 50 8.41 -3.76 4.23
CA GLU A 50 9.33 -4.12 5.32
C GLU A 50 9.89 -5.54 5.15
N THR A 51 9.35 -6.34 4.23
CA THR A 51 9.86 -7.69 3.94
C THR A 51 11.16 -7.55 3.14
N PRO A 52 12.31 -8.06 3.63
CA PRO A 52 13.63 -7.84 3.00
C PRO A 52 13.66 -8.21 1.51
N LYS A 53 12.93 -9.27 1.14
CA LYS A 53 12.83 -9.75 -0.24
C LYS A 53 12.21 -8.74 -1.21
N PHE A 54 11.28 -7.89 -0.75
CA PHE A 54 10.50 -7.00 -1.62
C PHE A 54 10.77 -5.53 -1.34
N GLY A 55 11.32 -5.19 -0.17
CA GLY A 55 11.41 -3.82 0.30
C GLY A 55 12.19 -2.87 -0.60
N GLU A 56 13.20 -3.38 -1.33
CA GLU A 56 13.96 -2.59 -2.31
C GLU A 56 13.20 -2.39 -3.63
N GLY A 57 12.37 -3.36 -4.04
CA GLY A 57 11.54 -3.28 -5.24
C GLY A 57 10.33 -2.35 -5.08
N VAL A 58 9.84 -2.16 -3.85
CA VAL A 58 8.70 -1.25 -3.58
C VAL A 58 9.17 0.21 -3.55
N SER A 59 8.84 0.94 -4.63
CA SER A 59 9.26 2.33 -4.82
C SER A 59 8.37 3.31 -4.04
N LYS A 60 7.05 3.29 -4.28
CA LYS A 60 6.07 4.12 -3.56
C LYS A 60 4.83 3.32 -3.18
N ILE A 61 4.15 3.76 -2.12
CA ILE A 61 2.85 3.29 -1.67
C ILE A 61 1.87 4.46 -1.81
N LEU A 62 0.92 4.35 -2.74
CA LEU A 62 -0.06 5.38 -3.06
C LEU A 62 -1.42 4.99 -2.46
N ILE A 63 -1.89 5.75 -1.48
CA ILE A 63 -3.18 5.50 -0.82
C ILE A 63 -4.17 6.60 -1.20
N ARG A 64 -5.29 6.22 -1.78
CA ARG A 64 -6.44 7.11 -1.95
C ARG A 64 -7.25 7.14 -0.66
N HIS A 65 -7.58 8.33 -0.17
CA HIS A 65 -8.46 8.49 0.96
C HIS A 65 -9.91 8.19 0.58
N VAL A 66 -10.58 7.37 1.38
CA VAL A 66 -12.02 7.12 1.25
C VAL A 66 -12.76 8.01 2.25
N PRO A 67 -13.65 8.92 1.79
CA PRO A 67 -14.43 9.78 2.68
C PRO A 67 -15.22 8.97 3.73
N GLY A 68 -15.30 9.50 4.95
CA GLY A 68 -15.96 8.82 6.07
C GLY A 68 -15.09 7.78 6.80
N THR A 69 -13.81 7.64 6.41
CA THR A 69 -12.83 6.79 7.09
C THR A 69 -11.80 7.63 7.82
N ALA A 70 -11.11 7.07 8.82
CA ALA A 70 -10.07 7.81 9.52
C ALA A 70 -8.87 8.09 8.60
N LEU A 71 -8.35 9.32 8.63
CA LEU A 71 -7.13 9.64 7.87
C LEU A 71 -5.96 8.78 8.37
N PRO A 72 -5.32 8.01 7.49
CA PRO A 72 -4.22 7.15 7.88
C PRO A 72 -2.99 7.98 8.22
N LYS A 73 -2.30 7.62 9.31
CA LYS A 73 -1.00 8.22 9.64
C LYS A 73 0.08 7.61 8.78
N LEU A 74 0.78 8.42 8.00
CA LEU A 74 1.95 8.02 7.20
C LEU A 74 3.17 7.83 8.11
N LYS A 75 4.03 6.87 7.78
CA LYS A 75 5.22 6.47 8.58
C LYS A 75 6.52 6.48 7.78
N SER A 76 6.42 6.53 6.46
CA SER A 76 7.56 6.44 5.56
C SER A 76 7.42 7.51 4.48
N PRO A 77 8.53 8.12 4.01
CA PRO A 77 8.50 9.07 2.90
C PRO A 77 8.08 8.42 1.57
N ARG A 78 8.07 7.09 1.50
CA ARG A 78 7.56 6.34 0.34
C ARG A 78 6.04 6.27 0.29
N GLU A 79 5.35 6.66 1.36
CA GLU A 79 3.90 6.60 1.46
C GLU A 79 3.29 7.96 1.13
N LEU A 80 2.33 7.97 0.20
CA LEU A 80 1.60 9.16 -0.22
C LEU A 80 0.11 8.94 -0.02
N LEU A 81 -0.57 9.95 0.50
CA LEU A 81 -2.02 9.97 0.69
C LEU A 81 -2.63 11.00 -0.25
N PHE A 82 -3.64 10.58 -1.00
CA PHE A 82 -4.36 11.41 -1.96
C PHE A 82 -5.80 11.56 -1.51
N THR A 83 -6.25 12.78 -1.25
CA THR A 83 -7.66 13.04 -0.90
C THR A 83 -8.51 13.20 -2.16
N GLU A 84 -7.91 13.70 -3.23
CA GLU A 84 -8.57 13.90 -4.51
C GLU A 84 -8.08 12.90 -5.56
N ILE A 85 -9.02 12.36 -6.35
CA ILE A 85 -8.68 11.41 -7.44
C ILE A 85 -7.77 12.07 -8.48
N LYS A 86 -7.90 13.39 -8.67
CA LYS A 86 -7.06 14.15 -9.61
C LYS A 86 -5.58 14.06 -9.23
N GLU A 87 -5.24 14.25 -7.95
CA GLU A 87 -3.86 14.18 -7.47
C GLU A 87 -3.24 12.81 -7.71
N LEU A 88 -4.02 11.74 -7.51
CA LEU A 88 -3.58 10.38 -7.80
C LEU A 88 -3.33 10.17 -9.31
N LYS A 89 -4.19 10.72 -10.18
CA LYS A 89 -4.00 10.66 -11.64
C LYS A 89 -2.75 11.40 -12.08
N ASP A 90 -2.51 12.60 -11.54
CA ASP A 90 -1.33 13.40 -11.85
C ASP A 90 -0.06 12.66 -11.44
N GLN A 91 -0.06 12.01 -10.26
CA GLN A 91 1.05 11.17 -9.81
C GLN A 91 1.29 9.96 -10.72
N PHE A 92 0.24 9.31 -11.22
CA PHE A 92 0.38 8.21 -12.18
C PHE A 92 0.96 8.70 -13.51
N ALA A 93 0.51 9.85 -14.01
CA ALA A 93 1.06 10.43 -15.23
C ALA A 93 2.56 10.74 -15.07
N GLU A 94 2.97 11.28 -13.93
CA GLU A 94 4.39 11.50 -13.63
C GLU A 94 5.18 10.18 -13.64
N ILE A 95 4.66 9.13 -13.00
CA ILE A 95 5.34 7.82 -12.93
C ILE A 95 5.48 7.18 -14.31
N LEU A 96 4.46 7.28 -15.17
CA LEU A 96 4.46 6.65 -16.49
C LEU A 96 5.31 7.39 -17.53
N ASN A 97 5.60 8.67 -17.29
CA ASN A 97 6.39 9.51 -18.19
C ASN A 97 7.90 9.58 -17.80
N GLN A 98 8.32 8.81 -16.79
CA GLN A 98 9.73 8.63 -16.38
C GLN A 98 10.35 7.42 -17.08
#